data_AF-H2XX24-F1
#
_entry.id   AF-H2XX24-F1
#
_cell.length_a   1.000
_cell.length_b   1.000
_cell.length_c   1.000
_cell.angle_alpha   90.00
_cell.angle_beta   90.00
_cell.angle_gamma   90.00
#
_symmetry.space_group_name_H-M   'P 1'
#
loop_
_entity.id
_entity.type
_entity.pdbx_description
1 polymer ?
#
loop_
_entity_poly.entity_id
_entity_poly.type
_entity_poly.pdbx_seq_one_letter_code
_entity_poly.pdbx_strand_id
1 'polypeptide(L)'
;MMESYLEMKSVDVKPTELEEWFKDVTRQQAEAALLAENKEGSFVVRKSRAGGAKNPYSFTLLHNQTIFNFHIRKRVSDGRFATGLYTEGEKSFASVKEMVDFYKYNTLVVGDETNRVRLSAPPFSL
;
A
#
# COMPACT_ATOMS: atom_id res chain seq x y z
N MET A 1 -5.88 30.36 -20.39
CA MET A 1 -5.71 28.97 -20.90
C MET A 1 -4.41 28.30 -20.47
N MET A 2 -3.28 29.02 -20.41
CA MET A 2 -2.02 28.45 -19.88
C MET A 2 -1.97 28.45 -18.35
N GLU A 3 -2.55 29.48 -17.71
CA GLU A 3 -2.72 29.56 -16.25
C GLU A 3 -3.59 28.42 -15.69
N SER A 4 -4.71 28.12 -16.35
CA SER A 4 -5.57 26.98 -16.01
C SER A 4 -4.89 25.61 -16.18
N TYR A 5 -3.87 25.51 -17.05
CA TYR A 5 -3.06 24.30 -17.22
C TYR A 5 -2.04 24.15 -16.07
N LEU A 6 -1.51 25.26 -15.56
CA LEU A 6 -0.60 25.29 -14.42
C LEU A 6 -1.34 25.06 -13.09
N GLU A 7 -2.55 25.61 -12.90
CA GLU A 7 -3.39 25.33 -11.72
C GLU A 7 -3.81 23.85 -11.64
N MET A 8 -4.07 23.21 -12.79
CA MET A 8 -4.35 21.77 -12.83
C MET A 8 -3.13 20.93 -12.40
N LYS A 9 -1.90 21.46 -12.52
CA LYS A 9 -0.67 20.81 -12.05
C LYS A 9 -0.29 21.13 -10.61
N SER A 10 -0.96 22.08 -9.95
CA SER A 10 -0.73 22.42 -8.54
C SER A 10 -1.54 21.59 -7.53
N VAL A 11 -2.28 20.57 -8.00
CA VAL A 11 -2.72 19.53 -7.08
C VAL A 11 -1.47 18.74 -6.71
N ASP A 12 -1.06 18.79 -5.43
CA ASP A 12 0.02 17.96 -4.86
C ASP A 12 -0.37 16.47 -4.90
N VAL A 13 -0.51 15.91 -6.10
CA VAL A 13 -0.81 14.49 -6.28
C VAL A 13 0.46 13.73 -5.95
N LYS A 14 0.41 12.98 -4.85
CA LYS A 14 1.54 12.15 -4.44
C LYS A 14 1.75 11.05 -5.49
N PRO A 15 2.99 10.76 -5.91
CA PRO A 15 3.26 9.73 -6.93
C PRO A 15 2.60 8.38 -6.63
N THR A 16 2.54 7.98 -5.36
CA THR A 16 1.82 6.78 -4.89
C THR A 16 0.35 6.74 -5.33
N GLU A 17 -0.32 7.89 -5.40
CA GLU A 17 -1.76 7.97 -5.72
C GLU A 17 -2.05 7.88 -7.22
N LEU A 18 -1.01 7.87 -8.05
CA LEU A 18 -1.09 7.68 -9.50
C LEU A 18 -0.90 6.22 -9.92
N GLU A 19 -0.57 5.34 -8.98
CA GLU A 19 -0.25 3.95 -9.25
C GLU A 19 -1.51 3.11 -9.42
N GLU A 20 -1.48 2.12 -10.33
CA GLU A 20 -2.63 1.24 -10.62
C GLU A 20 -3.13 0.46 -9.39
N TRP A 21 -2.23 0.19 -8.45
CA TRP A 21 -2.48 -0.55 -7.22
C TRP A 21 -2.93 0.33 -6.07
N PHE A 22 -3.01 1.64 -6.29
CA PHE A 22 -3.59 2.57 -5.35
C PHE A 22 -5.07 2.79 -5.65
N LYS A 23 -5.91 2.78 -4.61
CA LYS A 23 -7.34 3.08 -4.69
C LYS A 23 -7.75 3.94 -3.49
N ASP A 24 -8.49 5.03 -3.74
CA ASP A 24 -9.07 5.87 -2.67
C ASP A 24 -10.38 5.26 -2.16
N VAL A 25 -10.27 4.11 -1.52
CA VAL A 25 -11.40 3.30 -1.02
C VAL A 25 -11.28 3.07 0.48
N THR A 26 -12.41 2.73 1.10
CA THR A 26 -12.41 2.32 2.51
C THR A 26 -11.73 0.96 2.70
N ARG A 27 -11.39 0.65 3.95
CA ARG A 27 -10.91 -0.69 4.32
C ARG A 27 -11.90 -1.76 3.86
N GLN A 28 -13.18 -1.59 4.17
CA GLN A 28 -14.24 -2.55 3.87
C GLN A 28 -14.41 -2.78 2.37
N GLN A 29 -14.34 -1.72 1.55
CA GLN A 29 -14.41 -1.82 0.10
C GLN A 29 -13.23 -2.61 -0.47
N ALA A 30 -12.00 -2.34 0.01
CA ALA A 30 -10.82 -3.09 -0.39
C ALA A 30 -10.91 -4.57 0.02
N GLU A 31 -11.32 -4.86 1.26
CA GLU A 31 -11.51 -6.23 1.75
C GLU A 31 -12.53 -7.00 0.89
N ALA A 32 -13.68 -6.40 0.61
CA ALA A 32 -14.73 -7.02 -0.19
C ALA A 32 -14.26 -7.32 -1.63
N ALA A 33 -13.55 -6.38 -2.25
CA ALA A 33 -13.04 -6.56 -3.62
C ALA A 33 -11.99 -7.67 -3.72
N LEU A 34 -11.03 -7.72 -2.78
CA LEU A 34 -10.02 -8.77 -2.78
C LEU A 34 -10.63 -10.15 -2.50
N LEU A 35 -11.59 -10.24 -1.58
CA LEU A 35 -12.31 -11.49 -1.31
C LEU A 35 -13.15 -11.94 -2.52
N ALA A 36 -13.77 -11.02 -3.25
CA ALA A 36 -14.55 -11.34 -4.44
C ALA A 36 -13.67 -11.87 -5.58
N GLU A 37 -12.47 -11.31 -5.77
CA GLU A 37 -11.52 -11.82 -6.78
C GLU A 37 -10.82 -13.11 -6.34
N ASN A 38 -10.64 -13.31 -5.02
CA ASN A 38 -10.04 -14.49 -4.40
C ASN A 38 -8.71 -14.93 -5.04
N LYS A 39 -7.84 -13.94 -5.33
CA LYS A 39 -6.54 -14.16 -5.97
C LYS A 39 -5.40 -14.03 -4.97
N GLU A 40 -4.59 -15.06 -4.88
CA GLU A 40 -3.43 -15.12 -3.99
C GLU A 40 -2.43 -13.97 -4.26
N GLY A 41 -2.01 -13.29 -3.20
CA GLY A 41 -1.09 -12.15 -3.27
C GLY A 41 -1.70 -10.87 -3.86
N SER A 42 -3.01 -10.84 -4.12
CA SER A 42 -3.70 -9.62 -4.58
C SER A 42 -3.77 -8.59 -3.47
N PHE A 43 -3.59 -7.31 -3.82
CA PHE A 43 -3.44 -6.25 -2.83
C PHE A 43 -3.95 -4.89 -3.29
N VAL A 44 -4.18 -4.00 -2.34
CA VAL A 44 -4.50 -2.59 -2.57
C VAL A 44 -3.74 -1.74 -1.57
N VAL A 45 -3.17 -0.63 -2.05
CA VAL A 45 -2.76 0.47 -1.18
C VAL A 45 -3.85 1.54 -1.19
N ARG A 46 -4.18 2.07 -0.01
CA ARG A 46 -5.24 3.05 0.18
C ARG A 46 -4.82 4.13 1.16
N LYS A 47 -5.49 5.28 1.14
CA LYS A 47 -5.29 6.32 2.16
C LYS A 47 -5.61 5.78 3.55
N SER A 48 -4.77 6.12 4.53
CA SER A 48 -5.08 5.84 5.93
C SER A 48 -5.80 7.05 6.53
N ARG A 49 -7.13 6.98 6.64
CA ARG A 49 -7.94 8.10 7.15
C ARG A 49 -7.60 8.49 8.59
N ALA A 50 -7.30 7.51 9.45
CA ALA A 50 -6.96 7.72 10.85
C ALA A 50 -5.44 7.78 11.12
N GLY A 51 -4.60 7.49 10.12
CA GLY A 51 -3.17 7.24 10.32
C GLY A 51 -2.29 8.49 10.37
N GLY A 52 -2.78 9.62 9.84
CA GLY A 52 -2.07 10.89 9.81
C GLY A 52 -0.73 10.84 9.07
N ALA A 53 0.14 11.83 9.33
CA ALA A 53 1.42 11.95 8.63
C ALA A 53 2.40 10.78 8.89
N LYS A 54 2.27 10.10 10.04
CA LYS A 54 3.10 8.94 10.41
C LYS A 54 2.67 7.66 9.71
N ASN A 55 1.39 7.53 9.36
CA ASN A 55 0.84 6.38 8.66
C ASN A 55 -0.03 6.87 7.49
N PRO A 56 0.56 7.46 6.43
CA PRO A 56 -0.22 8.10 5.38
C PRO A 56 -1.08 7.11 4.58
N TYR A 57 -0.67 5.84 4.53
CA TYR A 57 -1.33 4.80 3.74
C TYR A 57 -1.54 3.51 4.56
N SER A 58 -2.43 2.67 4.05
CA SER A 58 -2.68 1.32 4.53
C SER A 58 -2.58 0.33 3.37
N PHE A 59 -2.13 -0.88 3.67
CA PHE A 59 -2.00 -2.00 2.75
C PHE A 59 -3.06 -3.04 3.10
N THR A 60 -3.84 -3.48 2.13
CA THR A 60 -4.82 -4.58 2.26
C THR A 60 -4.41 -5.68 1.29
N LEU A 61 -4.29 -6.92 1.77
CA LEU A 61 -3.67 -8.04 1.03
C LEU A 61 -4.43 -9.34 1.31
N LEU A 62 -4.70 -10.11 0.27
CA LEU A 62 -5.23 -11.47 0.39
C LEU A 62 -4.08 -12.49 0.34
N HIS A 63 -4.01 -13.33 1.37
CA HIS A 63 -3.09 -14.47 1.45
C HIS A 63 -3.78 -15.62 2.17
N ASN A 64 -3.76 -16.83 1.58
CA ASN A 64 -4.36 -18.02 2.18
C ASN A 64 -5.82 -17.79 2.63
N GLN A 65 -6.63 -17.19 1.75
CA GLN A 65 -8.04 -16.84 2.01
C GLN A 65 -8.26 -15.88 3.20
N THR A 66 -7.19 -15.28 3.72
CA THR A 66 -7.23 -14.36 4.85
C THR A 66 -6.83 -12.96 4.39
N ILE A 67 -7.59 -11.96 4.83
CA ILE A 67 -7.25 -10.57 4.54
C ILE A 67 -6.36 -10.00 5.65
N PHE A 68 -5.20 -9.51 5.24
CA PHE A 68 -4.25 -8.81 6.09
C PHE A 68 -4.35 -7.30 5.84
N ASN A 69 -4.44 -6.52 6.93
CA ASN A 69 -4.40 -5.07 6.88
C ASN A 69 -3.29 -4.54 7.77
N PHE A 70 -2.40 -3.73 7.21
CA PHE A 70 -1.34 -3.09 7.97
C PHE A 70 -1.05 -1.67 7.48
N HIS A 71 -0.46 -0.86 8.35
CA HIS A 71 -0.04 0.50 8.00
C HIS A 71 1.20 0.47 7.11
N ILE A 72 1.26 1.44 6.21
CA ILE A 72 2.51 1.85 5.57
C ILE A 72 2.94 3.12 6.30
N ARG A 73 3.95 2.97 7.16
CA ARG A 73 4.46 4.03 8.01
C ARG A 73 5.45 4.88 7.25
N LYS A 74 5.48 6.18 7.53
CA LYS A 74 6.59 7.07 7.19
C LYS A 74 7.45 7.26 8.43
N ARG A 75 8.70 6.78 8.38
CA ARG A 75 9.67 6.86 9.46
C ARG A 75 10.11 8.31 9.65
N VAL A 76 10.08 8.77 10.90
CA VAL A 76 10.44 10.16 11.24
C VAL A 76 11.94 10.40 11.12
N SER A 77 12.76 9.36 11.36
CA SER A 77 14.22 9.44 11.38
C SER A 77 14.85 9.76 10.03
N ASP A 78 14.29 9.21 8.95
CA ASP A 78 14.91 9.19 7.62
C ASP A 78 13.90 9.46 6.48
N GLY A 79 12.61 9.66 6.81
CA GLY A 79 11.55 9.90 5.84
C GLY A 79 11.16 8.67 5.00
N ARG A 80 11.77 7.50 5.25
CA ARG A 80 11.54 6.26 4.49
C ARG A 80 10.23 5.58 4.89
N PHE A 81 9.77 4.67 4.05
CA PHE A 81 8.54 3.91 4.26
C PHE A 81 8.81 2.50 4.75
N ALA A 82 8.00 2.01 5.68
CA ALA A 82 8.05 0.64 6.20
C ALA A 82 6.64 0.09 6.45
N THR A 83 6.45 -1.22 6.38
CA THR A 83 5.16 -1.89 6.59
C THR A 83 4.95 -2.32 8.03
N GLY A 84 3.71 -2.39 8.50
CA GLY A 84 3.36 -3.01 9.78
C GLY A 84 3.77 -2.16 10.99
N LEU A 85 4.06 -2.82 12.11
CA LEU A 85 4.63 -2.19 13.30
C LEU A 85 6.14 -2.00 13.14
N TYR A 86 6.74 -1.17 13.99
CA TYR A 86 8.19 -1.03 14.00
C TYR A 86 8.86 -2.33 14.47
N THR A 87 9.92 -2.73 13.77
CA THR A 87 10.81 -3.81 14.22
C THR A 87 12.26 -3.40 13.99
N GLU A 88 13.14 -3.81 14.89
CA GLU A 88 14.58 -3.58 14.73
C GLU A 88 15.09 -4.27 13.45
N GLY A 89 15.89 -3.56 12.65
CA GLY A 89 16.36 -4.06 11.36
C GLY A 89 15.29 -4.15 10.27
N GLU A 90 14.11 -3.53 10.46
CA GLU A 90 13.05 -3.54 9.44
C GLU A 90 13.53 -3.01 8.09
N LYS A 91 13.05 -3.64 7.02
CA LYS A 91 13.29 -3.13 5.67
C LYS A 91 12.49 -1.83 5.48
N SER A 92 13.15 -0.82 4.94
CA SER A 92 12.56 0.46 4.61
C SER A 92 12.89 0.89 3.19
N PHE A 93 12.08 1.77 2.62
CA PHE A 93 12.11 2.15 1.19
C PHE A 93 12.02 3.66 1.02
N ALA A 94 12.60 4.22 -0.04
CA ALA A 94 12.51 5.66 -0.30
C ALA A 94 11.10 6.08 -0.74
N SER A 95 10.31 5.16 -1.30
CA SER A 95 8.93 5.39 -1.71
C SER A 95 8.04 4.15 -1.49
N VAL A 96 6.72 4.35 -1.48
CA VAL A 96 5.75 3.25 -1.47
C VAL A 96 5.84 2.42 -2.75
N LYS A 97 6.14 3.06 -3.88
CA LYS A 97 6.36 2.36 -5.16
C LYS A 97 7.52 1.38 -5.08
N GLU A 98 8.67 1.83 -4.58
CA GLU A 98 9.84 0.96 -4.38
C GLU A 98 9.54 -0.21 -3.44
N MET A 99 8.77 0.03 -2.37
CA MET A 99 8.30 -1.02 -1.47
C MET A 99 7.45 -2.06 -2.20
N VAL A 100 6.47 -1.63 -3.00
CA VAL A 100 5.62 -2.53 -3.79
C VAL A 100 6.44 -3.30 -4.81
N ASP A 101 7.31 -2.62 -5.56
CA ASP A 101 8.16 -3.25 -6.57
C ASP A 101 9.10 -4.29 -5.96
N PHE A 102 9.65 -4.03 -4.76
CA PHE A 102 10.43 -5.02 -4.03
C PHE A 102 9.61 -6.26 -3.67
N TYR A 103 8.42 -6.09 -3.06
CA TYR A 103 7.59 -7.23 -2.64
C TYR A 103 6.85 -7.95 -3.77
N LYS A 104 6.90 -7.45 -5.01
CA LYS A 104 6.52 -8.24 -6.21
C LYS A 104 7.48 -9.41 -6.43
N TYR A 105 8.76 -9.26 -6.08
CA TYR A 105 9.79 -10.27 -6.32
C TYR A 105 10.30 -10.94 -5.03
N ASN A 106 10.10 -10.30 -3.88
CA ASN A 106 10.49 -10.78 -2.56
C ASN A 106 9.28 -11.07 -1.67
N THR A 107 9.39 -12.04 -0.77
CA THR A 107 8.29 -12.38 0.13
C THR A 107 8.14 -11.35 1.25
N LEU A 108 6.92 -10.89 1.46
CA LEU A 108 6.47 -10.16 2.65
C LEU A 108 5.99 -11.15 3.71
N VAL A 109 6.37 -10.91 4.97
CA VAL A 109 5.89 -11.67 6.13
C VAL A 109 4.59 -11.03 6.63
N VAL A 110 3.54 -11.82 6.84
CA VAL A 110 2.22 -11.34 7.27
C VAL A 110 1.67 -12.19 8.42
N GLY A 111 1.17 -11.56 9.47
CA GLY A 111 0.71 -12.30 10.66
C GLY A 111 1.90 -12.82 11.49
N ASP A 112 2.35 -14.03 11.20
CA ASP A 112 3.50 -14.68 11.85
C ASP A 112 4.68 -14.86 10.89
N GLU A 113 5.83 -15.29 11.44
CA GLU A 113 7.10 -15.40 10.71
C GLU A 113 7.12 -16.45 9.58
N THR A 114 6.19 -17.40 9.61
CA THR A 114 6.09 -18.50 8.63
C THR A 114 5.23 -18.12 7.44
N ASN A 115 4.30 -17.18 7.63
CA ASN A 115 3.36 -16.73 6.61
C ASN A 115 4.01 -15.70 5.68
N ARG A 116 4.29 -16.14 4.45
CA ARG A 116 5.09 -15.39 3.46
C ARG A 116 4.40 -15.35 2.10
N VAL A 117 4.29 -14.15 1.54
CA VAL A 117 3.56 -13.91 0.28
C VAL A 117 4.27 -12.90 -0.60
N ARG A 118 4.20 -13.07 -1.92
CA ARG A 118 4.63 -12.06 -2.91
C ARG A 118 3.42 -11.32 -3.44
N LEU A 119 3.61 -10.06 -3.80
CA LEU A 119 2.57 -9.25 -4.41
C LEU A 119 2.39 -9.66 -5.88
N SER A 120 1.16 -9.97 -6.28
CA SER A 120 0.89 -10.48 -7.64
C SER A 120 0.32 -9.39 -8.57
N ALA A 121 -0.68 -8.63 -8.14
CA ALA A 121 -1.27 -7.48 -8.82
C ALA A 121 -2.37 -6.85 -7.95
N PRO A 122 -2.81 -5.61 -8.22
CA PRO A 122 -4.07 -5.14 -7.66
C PRO A 122 -5.27 -5.87 -8.26
N PRO A 123 -6.42 -5.86 -7.57
CA PRO A 123 -7.63 -6.45 -8.09
C PRO A 123 -8.07 -5.70 -9.35
N PHE A 124 -8.45 -6.44 -10.40
CA PHE A 124 -8.78 -5.88 -11.71
C PHE A 124 -10.15 -5.16 -11.73
N SER A 125 -10.86 -5.11 -10.60
CA SER A 125 -12.26 -4.69 -10.49
C SER A 125 -12.52 -3.51 -9.55
N LEU A 126 -11.47 -2.81 -9.08
CA LEU A 126 -11.60 -1.58 -8.27
C LEU A 126 -11.31 -0.30 -9.04
#